data_AF-A0A1J3J1I1-F1
#
_entry.id   AF-A0A1J3J1I1-F1
#
_cell.length_a   1.000
_cell.length_b   1.000
_cell.length_c   1.000
_cell.angle_alpha   90.00
_cell.angle_beta   90.00
_cell.angle_gamma   90.00
#
_symmetry.space_group_name_H-M   'P 1'
#
loop_
_entity.id
_entity.type
_entity.pdbx_description
1 polymer ?
#
loop_
_entity_poly.entity_id
_entity_poly.type
_entity_poly.pdbx_seq_one_letter_code
_entity_poly.pdbx_strand_id
1 'polypeptide(L)'
;ELLSIRLARSELGGNERNKTIAASVVSLSLFVILGSAAFGFWRYRVKHNAISNNALNDAWRNDLGAQDVFEMHTIKTATNNFSLSNKLGQGGF
;
A
#
# COMPACT_ATOMS: atom_id res chain seq x y z
N GLU A 1 -66.04 30.02 18.36
CA GLU A 1 -64.84 30.20 17.53
C GLU A 1 -63.78 29.21 18.00
N LEU A 2 -63.48 28.17 17.20
CA LEU A 2 -62.49 27.15 17.55
C LEU A 2 -61.12 27.59 17.02
N LEU A 3 -60.32 28.19 17.90
CA LEU A 3 -58.92 28.51 17.64
C LEU A 3 -58.11 27.21 17.59
N SER A 4 -58.10 26.53 16.44
CA SER A 4 -57.20 25.41 16.18
C SER A 4 -55.82 25.95 15.79
N ILE A 5 -54.99 26.16 16.80
CA ILE A 5 -53.56 26.42 16.62
C ILE A 5 -52.95 25.25 15.85
N ARG A 6 -52.58 25.52 14.61
CA ARG A 6 -51.79 24.62 13.77
C ARG A 6 -50.36 24.64 14.29
N LEU A 7 -50.05 23.74 15.23
CA LEU A 7 -48.67 23.50 15.65
C LEU A 7 -47.81 23.20 14.42
N ALA A 8 -46.70 23.93 14.28
CA ALA A 8 -45.78 23.78 13.18
C ALA A 8 -45.15 22.38 13.20
N ARG A 9 -45.07 21.74 12.03
CA ARG A 9 -44.49 20.41 11.79
C ARG A 9 -43.03 20.22 12.30
N SER A 10 -42.40 21.30 12.77
CA SER A 10 -41.01 21.35 13.21
C SER A 10 -40.71 20.49 14.45
N GLU A 11 -41.70 20.19 15.30
CA GLU A 11 -41.47 19.39 16.52
C GLU A 11 -41.62 17.87 16.30
N LEU A 12 -42.41 17.44 15.32
CA LEU A 12 -42.62 16.01 15.04
C LEU A 12 -41.42 15.36 14.33
N GLY A 13 -40.62 16.15 13.61
CA GLY A 13 -39.42 15.67 12.91
C GLY A 13 -38.18 15.52 13.80
N GLY A 14 -38.23 16.01 15.05
CA GLY A 14 -37.10 16.06 15.98
C GLY A 14 -36.50 14.70 16.35
N ASN A 15 -37.37 13.69 16.54
CA ASN A 15 -37.01 12.35 16.99
C ASN A 15 -36.69 11.36 15.83
N GLU A 16 -36.94 11.73 14.58
CA GLU A 16 -36.49 10.91 13.45
C GLU A 16 -35.11 11.37 12.96
N ARG A 17 -34.90 12.69 12.87
CA ARG A 17 -33.62 13.27 12.45
C ARG A 17 -32.47 12.97 13.41
N ASN A 18 -32.68 13.01 14.72
CA ASN A 18 -31.68 12.61 15.72
C ASN A 18 -31.32 11.11 15.63
N LYS A 19 -32.27 10.21 15.33
CA LYS A 19 -32.00 8.78 15.09
C LYS A 19 -31.18 8.57 13.82
N THR A 20 -31.50 9.28 12.74
CA THR A 20 -30.71 9.27 11.49
C THR A 20 -29.30 9.81 11.72
N ILE A 21 -29.15 10.91 12.47
CA ILE A 21 -27.84 11.48 12.81
C ILE A 21 -27.02 10.47 13.64
N ALA A 22 -27.61 9.87 14.68
CA ALA A 22 -26.92 8.87 15.50
C ALA A 22 -26.44 7.67 14.67
N ALA A 23 -27.28 7.14 13.77
CA ALA A 23 -26.92 6.04 12.89
C ALA A 23 -25.77 6.44 11.93
N SER A 24 -25.82 7.65 11.36
CA SER A 24 -24.78 8.16 10.46
C SER A 24 -23.42 8.31 11.15
N VAL A 25 -23.40 8.80 12.39
CA VAL A 25 -22.17 8.98 13.18
C VAL A 25 -21.54 7.64 13.52
N VAL A 26 -22.34 6.65 13.91
CA VAL A 26 -21.86 5.29 14.20
C VAL A 26 -21.26 4.66 12.95
N SER A 27 -21.94 4.79 11.80
CA SER A 27 -21.47 4.25 10.53
C SER A 27 -20.13 4.87 10.09
N LEU A 28 -20.01 6.20 10.12
CA LEU A 28 -18.78 6.92 9.79
C LEU A 28 -17.62 6.53 10.72
N SER A 29 -17.89 6.42 12.02
CA SER A 29 -16.87 6.06 13.02
C SER A 29 -16.30 4.67 12.75
N LEU A 30 -17.16 3.69 12.47
CA LEU A 30 -16.71 2.33 12.12
C LEU A 30 -15.88 2.31 10.83
N PHE A 31 -16.31 3.07 9.82
CA PHE A 31 -15.59 3.14 8.55
C PHE A 31 -14.19 3.73 8.71
N VAL A 32 -14.06 4.80 9.50
CA VAL A 32 -12.76 5.43 9.81
C VAL A 32 -11.86 4.47 10.58
N ILE A 33 -12.38 3.76 11.58
CA ILE A 33 -11.59 2.79 12.37
C ILE A 33 -11.09 1.65 11.47
N LEU A 34 -11.95 1.07 10.63
CA LEU A 34 -11.57 0.00 9.71
C LEU A 34 -10.55 0.47 8.67
N GLY A 35 -10.78 1.64 8.07
CA GLY A 35 -9.84 2.24 7.12
C GLY A 35 -8.47 2.51 7.75
N SER A 36 -8.46 3.04 8.98
CA SER A 36 -7.23 3.31 9.73
C SER A 36 -6.48 2.04 10.07
N ALA A 37 -7.17 0.99 10.52
CA ALA A 37 -6.59 -0.30 10.83
C ALA A 37 -6.01 -0.98 9.57
N ALA A 38 -6.74 -0.96 8.46
CA ALA A 38 -6.28 -1.50 7.18
C ALA A 38 -5.05 -0.75 6.65
N PHE A 39 -5.07 0.59 6.71
CA PHE A 39 -3.92 1.42 6.32
C PHE A 39 -2.72 1.17 7.22
N GLY A 40 -2.93 1.09 8.54
CA GLY A 40 -1.88 0.77 9.51
C GLY A 40 -1.25 -0.60 9.25
N PHE A 41 -2.08 -1.63 9.01
CA PHE A 41 -1.62 -2.97 8.69
C PHE A 41 -0.85 -3.02 7.37
N TRP A 42 -1.35 -2.32 6.33
CA TRP A 42 -0.64 -2.21 5.06
C TRP A 42 0.72 -1.54 5.23
N ARG A 43 0.77 -0.40 5.93
CA ARG A 43 2.02 0.32 6.20
C ARG A 43 2.98 -0.57 7.02
N TYR A 44 2.48 -1.29 8.01
CA TYR A 44 3.28 -2.22 8.81
C TYR A 44 3.89 -3.34 7.94
N ARG A 45 3.09 -3.94 7.04
CA ARG A 45 3.57 -4.92 6.06
C ARG A 45 4.63 -4.37 5.13
N VAL A 46 4.43 -3.17 4.58
CA VAL A 46 5.40 -2.53 3.66
C VAL A 46 6.74 -2.34 4.37
N LYS A 47 6.72 -1.92 5.64
CA LYS A 47 7.94 -1.76 6.43
C LYS A 47 8.65 -3.11 6.67
N HIS A 48 7.91 -4.18 6.94
CA HIS A 48 8.49 -5.52 7.08
C HIS A 48 9.07 -6.05 5.76
N ASN A 49 8.43 -5.79 4.63
CA ASN A 49 8.99 -6.14 3.33
C ASN A 49 10.27 -5.37 3.04
N ALA A 50 10.34 -4.08 3.36
CA ALA A 50 11.58 -3.30 3.19
C ALA A 50 12.73 -3.82 4.08
N ILE A 51 12.45 -4.14 5.34
CA ILE A 51 13.46 -4.66 6.28
C ILE A 51 13.96 -6.04 5.86
N SER A 52 13.06 -6.94 5.46
CA SER A 52 13.43 -8.28 4.99
C SER A 52 14.27 -8.23 3.72
N ASN A 53 13.88 -7.40 2.75
CA ASN A 53 14.67 -7.22 1.52
C ASN A 53 16.03 -6.61 1.83
N ASN A 54 16.12 -5.61 2.70
CA ASN A 54 17.41 -5.03 3.08
C ASN A 54 18.32 -6.04 3.78
N ALA A 55 17.78 -6.80 4.74
CA ALA A 55 18.55 -7.84 5.44
C ALA A 55 19.01 -8.96 4.50
N LEU A 56 18.19 -9.37 3.53
CA LEU A 56 18.56 -10.34 2.51
C LEU A 56 19.63 -9.79 1.55
N ASN A 57 19.49 -8.53 1.13
CA ASN A 57 20.48 -7.87 0.28
C ASN A 57 21.81 -7.68 1.02
N ASP A 58 21.78 -7.32 2.30
CA ASP A 58 22.97 -7.21 3.13
C ASP A 58 23.62 -8.59 3.32
N ALA A 59 22.84 -9.65 3.57
CA ALA A 59 23.37 -11.01 3.65
C ALA A 59 24.01 -11.44 2.32
N TRP A 60 23.36 -11.18 1.19
CA TRP A 60 23.88 -11.47 -0.16
C TRP A 60 25.18 -10.70 -0.45
N ARG A 61 25.25 -9.42 -0.09
CA ARG A 61 26.45 -8.57 -0.27
C ARG A 61 27.62 -9.02 0.62
N ASN A 62 27.34 -9.50 1.83
CA ASN A 62 28.38 -10.00 2.74
C ASN A 62 28.87 -11.40 2.33
N ASP A 63 27.98 -12.28 1.87
CA ASP A 63 28.34 -13.63 1.38
C ASP A 63 29.10 -13.58 0.05
N LEU A 64 28.73 -12.64 -0.83
CA LEU A 64 29.45 -12.35 -2.07
C LEU A 64 30.61 -11.37 -1.88
N GLY A 65 30.89 -10.94 -0.66
CA GLY A 65 31.94 -9.95 -0.34
C GLY A 65 33.36 -10.39 -0.72
N ALA A 66 33.54 -11.61 -1.25
CA ALA A 66 34.82 -12.12 -1.76
C ALA A 66 34.79 -12.48 -3.26
N GLN A 67 33.68 -12.33 -3.98
CA GLN A 67 33.57 -12.76 -5.38
C GLN A 67 32.99 -11.66 -6.27
N ASP A 68 33.68 -11.37 -7.37
CA ASP A 68 33.36 -10.36 -8.38
C ASP A 68 31.96 -10.60 -9.00
N VAL A 69 30.92 -10.10 -8.33
CA VAL A 69 29.58 -10.07 -8.88
C VAL A 69 29.43 -8.80 -9.70
N PHE A 70 29.54 -8.97 -11.02
CA PHE A 70 29.31 -7.89 -11.96
C PHE A 70 27.83 -7.62 -12.14
N GLU A 71 27.45 -6.36 -12.05
CA GLU A 71 26.08 -5.94 -12.36
C GLU A 71 25.77 -6.20 -13.84
N MET A 72 24.53 -6.58 -14.15
CA MET A 72 24.12 -6.90 -15.52
C MET A 72 24.35 -5.73 -16.49
N HIS A 73 24.20 -4.48 -16.04
CA HIS A 73 24.49 -3.32 -16.89
C HIS A 73 25.98 -3.25 -17.27
N THR A 74 26.87 -3.61 -16.34
CA THR A 74 28.32 -3.68 -16.56
C THR A 74 28.65 -4.73 -17.59
N ILE A 75 28.08 -5.94 -17.47
CA ILE A 75 28.28 -7.03 -18.44
C ILE A 75 27.76 -6.63 -19.81
N LYS A 76 26.56 -6.04 -19.87
CA LYS A 76 25.95 -5.58 -21.12
C LYS A 76 26.80 -4.49 -21.80
N THR A 77 27.36 -3.57 -21.02
CA THR A 77 28.23 -2.50 -21.54
C THR A 77 29.55 -3.07 -22.02
N ALA A 78 30.20 -3.93 -21.23
CA ALA A 78 31.47 -4.55 -21.57
C ALA A 78 31.38 -5.44 -22.81
N THR A 79 30.24 -6.11 -23.02
CA THR A 79 30.00 -6.98 -24.19
C THR A 79 29.45 -6.22 -25.40
N ASN A 80 29.24 -4.90 -25.31
CA ASN A 80 28.50 -4.11 -26.28
C ASN A 80 27.15 -4.75 -26.65
N ASN A 81 26.27 -4.88 -25.65
CA ASN A 81 24.95 -5.49 -25.74
C ASN A 81 24.98 -6.91 -26.34
N PHE A 82 25.99 -7.72 -25.97
CA PHE A 82 26.19 -9.08 -26.50
C PHE A 82 26.28 -9.15 -28.03
N SER A 83 26.96 -8.16 -28.64
CA SER A 83 27.19 -8.12 -30.08
C SER A 83 27.84 -9.41 -30.58
N LEU A 84 27.33 -9.96 -31.67
CA LEU A 84 27.91 -11.13 -32.34
C LEU A 84 29.37 -10.90 -32.77
N SER A 85 29.75 -9.65 -33.05
CA SER A 85 31.13 -9.30 -33.38
C SER A 85 32.11 -9.59 -32.24
N ASN A 86 31.64 -9.59 -30.99
CA ASN A 86 32.46 -9.81 -29.79
C ASN A 86 32.40 -11.28 -29.33
N LYS A 87 31.79 -12.16 -30.13
CA LYS A 87 31.68 -13.59 -29.83
C LYS A 87 33.02 -14.29 -30.09
N LEU A 88 33.64 -14.80 -29.03
CA LEU A 88 34.90 -15.55 -29.11
C LEU A 88 34.69 -17.02 -29.53
N GLY A 89 33.49 -17.57 -29.32
CA GLY A 89 33.14 -18.95 -29.62
C GLY A 89 31.68 -19.25 -29.28
N GLN A 90 31.18 -20.44 -29.62
CA GLN A 90 29.82 -20.90 -29.26
C GLN A 90 29.78 -22.05 -28.24
N GLY A 91 30.89 -22.71 -27.95
CA GLY A 91 30.88 -23.92 -27.13
C GLY A 91 29.99 -25.03 -27.73
N GLY A 92 29.65 -26.04 -26.92
CA GLY A 92 28.87 -27.21 -27.34
C GLY A 92 28.23 -27.97 -26.18
N PHE A 93 27.79 -27.26 -25.15
CA PHE A 93 26.89 -27.80 -24.11
C PHE A 93 25.45 -27.48 -24.47
#